data_AF-A0A933BL44-F1
#
_entry.id   AF-A0A933BL44-F1
#
_cell.length_a   1.000
_cell.length_b   1.000
_cell.length_c   1.000
_cell.angle_alpha   90.00
_cell.angle_beta   90.00
_cell.angle_gamma   90.00
#
_symmetry.space_group_name_H-M   'P 1'
#
loop_
_entity.id
_entity.type
_entity.pdbx_description
1 polymer ?
#
loop_
_entity_poly.entity_id
_entity_poly.type
_entity_poly.pdbx_seq_one_letter_code
_entity_poly.pdbx_strand_id
1 'polypeptide(L)'
;MTPHPPGKCVRESWSRQIHGFSLIEIVVVVLVIGILAVALSGQYHKASENTKKEHAESLLKSIAYNNRLRKGAGRGYVLASAGPIDNNSALVREGYLARLDWNGQPYRYWGAESTASCIVAQAARKKSGPSGTTNPEYNSQALCMSADGETAEFVNTQPDGSAPQGCSLTCGGS
;
A
#
# COMPACT_ATOMS: atom_id res chain seq x y z
N MET A 1 61.41 50.33 29.22
CA MET A 1 60.04 49.86 28.89
C MET A 1 59.48 50.77 27.83
N THR A 2 59.55 50.35 26.57
CA THR A 2 59.03 51.09 25.41
C THR A 2 57.74 50.40 24.94
N PRO A 3 56.61 51.12 24.82
CA PRO A 3 55.34 50.51 24.44
C PRO A 3 55.31 50.25 22.92
N HIS A 4 54.95 49.03 22.54
CA HIS A 4 54.68 48.65 21.15
C HIS A 4 53.34 49.23 20.67
N PRO A 5 53.27 49.73 19.43
CA PRO A 5 52.02 50.22 18.87
C PRO A 5 51.09 49.05 18.45
N PRO A 6 49.76 49.22 18.56
CA PRO A 6 48.80 48.19 18.20
C PRO A 6 48.72 47.99 16.68
N GLY A 7 48.90 46.75 16.24
CA GLY A 7 48.66 46.32 14.86
C GLY A 7 47.19 46.45 14.50
N LYS A 8 46.90 47.13 13.38
CA LYS A 8 45.54 47.28 12.88
C LYS A 8 45.07 45.96 12.26
N CYS A 9 44.04 45.35 12.84
CA CYS A 9 43.31 44.26 12.20
C CYS A 9 42.60 44.80 10.94
N VAL A 10 43.09 44.41 9.76
CA VAL A 10 42.41 44.69 8.49
C VAL A 10 41.19 43.79 8.42
N ARG A 11 40.01 44.38 8.58
CA ARG A 11 38.72 43.69 8.47
C ARG A 11 38.36 43.63 6.98
N GLU A 12 38.64 42.50 6.33
CA GLU A 12 38.18 42.26 4.97
C GLU A 12 36.64 42.22 4.95
N SER A 13 36.01 43.30 4.50
CA SER A 13 34.58 43.33 4.28
C SER A 13 34.27 42.61 2.97
N TRP A 14 33.93 41.32 3.07
CA TRP A 14 33.35 40.56 1.97
C TRP A 14 31.97 41.14 1.65
N SER A 15 31.90 42.08 0.69
CA SER A 15 30.64 42.54 0.13
C SER A 15 30.03 41.41 -0.69
N ARG A 16 29.11 40.64 -0.09
CA ARG A 16 28.24 39.75 -0.86
C ARG A 16 27.41 40.62 -1.80
N GLN A 17 27.74 40.62 -3.09
CA GLN A 17 26.84 41.12 -4.13
C GLN A 17 25.62 40.21 -4.15
N ILE A 18 24.57 40.61 -3.43
CA ILE A 18 23.25 40.03 -3.57
C ILE A 18 22.74 40.50 -4.93
N HIS A 19 22.97 39.70 -5.96
CA HIS A 19 22.31 39.88 -7.25
C HIS A 19 20.81 39.70 -6.98
N GLY A 20 20.04 40.77 -7.16
CA GLY A 20 18.59 40.74 -6.97
C GLY A 20 17.97 39.76 -7.96
N PHE A 21 17.22 38.79 -7.45
CA PHE A 21 16.47 37.84 -8.26
C PHE A 21 15.50 38.62 -9.16
N SER A 22 15.61 38.46 -10.47
CA SER A 22 14.75 39.20 -11.39
C SER A 22 13.34 38.60 -11.38
N LEU A 23 12.31 39.44 -11.56
CA LEU A 23 10.92 38.98 -11.66
C LEU A 23 10.76 37.93 -12.77
N ILE A 24 11.48 38.10 -13.89
CA ILE A 24 11.45 37.13 -15.00
C ILE A 24 11.99 35.76 -14.58
N GLU A 25 13.00 35.74 -13.70
CA GLU A 25 13.63 34.50 -13.24
C GLU A 25 12.66 33.68 -12.39
N ILE A 26 11.89 34.35 -11.51
CA ILE A 26 10.83 33.69 -10.73
C ILE A 26 9.74 33.14 -11.66
N VAL A 27 9.32 33.90 -12.67
CA VAL A 27 8.29 33.45 -13.62
C VAL A 27 8.73 32.21 -14.39
N VAL A 28 9.97 32.19 -14.87
CA VAL A 28 10.53 31.02 -15.57
C VAL A 28 10.62 29.80 -14.65
N VAL A 29 11.07 29.97 -13.40
CA VAL A 29 11.17 28.86 -12.43
C VAL A 29 9.79 28.28 -12.11
N VAL A 30 8.79 29.11 -11.84
CA VAL A 30 7.43 28.63 -11.55
C VAL A 30 6.82 27.91 -12.76
N LEU A 31 7.07 28.40 -13.97
CA LEU A 31 6.61 27.76 -15.20
C LEU A 31 7.24 26.37 -15.39
N VAL A 32 8.57 26.26 -15.18
CA VAL A 32 9.27 24.97 -15.28
C VAL A 32 8.76 23.99 -14.22
N ILE A 33 8.60 24.42 -12.96
CA ILE A 33 8.08 23.57 -11.89
C ILE A 33 6.65 23.11 -12.19
N GLY A 34 5.79 24.00 -12.72
CA GLY A 34 4.41 23.67 -13.06
C GLY A 34 4.30 22.58 -14.13
N ILE A 35 5.11 22.67 -15.19
CA ILE A 35 5.15 21.65 -16.26
C ILE A 35 5.64 20.30 -15.71
N LEU A 36 6.70 20.31 -14.89
CA LEU A 36 7.24 19.09 -14.28
C LEU A 36 6.23 18.43 -13.34
N ALA A 37 5.50 19.22 -12.55
CA ALA A 37 4.49 18.69 -11.63
C ALA A 37 3.38 17.92 -12.36
N VAL A 38 2.88 18.45 -13.47
CA VAL A 38 1.85 17.78 -14.28
C VAL A 38 2.40 16.49 -14.89
N ALA A 39 3.59 16.53 -15.49
CA ALA A 39 4.19 15.38 -16.15
C ALA A 39 4.46 14.20 -15.19
N LEU A 40 4.83 14.47 -13.94
CA LEU A 40 5.17 13.44 -12.95
C LEU A 40 3.95 12.87 -12.21
N SER A 41 2.84 13.61 -12.15
CA SER A 41 1.64 13.21 -11.40
C SER A 41 1.11 11.81 -11.78
N GLY A 42 1.00 11.51 -13.08
CA GLY A 42 0.48 10.23 -13.55
C GLY A 42 1.37 9.03 -13.20
N GLN A 43 2.69 9.21 -13.22
CA GLN A 43 3.64 8.15 -12.85
C GLN A 43 3.60 7.87 -11.34
N TYR A 44 3.48 8.93 -10.54
CA TYR A 44 3.37 8.81 -9.08
C TYR A 44 2.14 7.99 -8.66
N HIS A 45 0.98 8.23 -9.27
CA HIS A 45 -0.24 7.45 -8.96
C HIS A 45 -0.05 5.96 -9.24
N LYS A 46 0.47 5.59 -10.42
CA LYS A 46 0.73 4.18 -10.77
C LYS A 46 1.72 3.52 -9.83
N ALA A 47 2.82 4.19 -9.51
CA ALA A 47 3.81 3.68 -8.57
C ALA A 47 3.19 3.46 -7.18
N SER A 48 2.41 4.43 -6.70
CA SER A 48 1.75 4.33 -5.39
C SER A 48 0.75 3.18 -5.31
N GLU A 49 0.00 2.91 -6.38
CA GLU A 49 -0.96 1.80 -6.41
C GLU A 49 -0.24 0.45 -6.53
N ASN A 50 0.86 0.36 -7.27
CA ASN A 50 1.69 -0.85 -7.28
C ASN A 50 2.25 -1.18 -5.89
N THR A 51 2.75 -0.20 -5.14
CA THR A 51 3.21 -0.41 -3.77
C THR A 51 2.08 -0.89 -2.86
N LYS A 52 0.86 -0.35 -3.00
CA LYS A 52 -0.31 -0.81 -2.25
C LYS A 52 -0.69 -2.26 -2.60
N LYS A 53 -0.59 -2.63 -3.88
CA LYS A 53 -0.84 -3.98 -4.37
C LYS A 53 0.20 -4.97 -3.85
N GLU A 54 1.49 -4.64 -3.90
CA GLU A 54 2.58 -5.46 -3.36
C GLU A 54 2.42 -5.69 -1.85
N HIS A 55 2.08 -4.62 -1.12
CA HIS A 55 1.77 -4.73 0.30
C HIS A 55 0.56 -5.65 0.54
N ALA A 56 -0.49 -5.52 -0.28
CA ALA A 56 -1.66 -6.38 -0.19
C ALA A 56 -1.35 -7.85 -0.51
N GLU A 57 -0.49 -8.13 -1.48
CA GLU A 57 -0.03 -9.46 -1.80
C GLU A 57 0.77 -10.08 -0.63
N SER A 58 1.64 -9.30 0.01
CA SER A 58 2.38 -9.75 1.20
C SER A 58 1.44 -10.10 2.36
N LEU A 59 0.45 -9.24 2.65
CA LEU A 59 -0.56 -9.53 3.66
C LEU A 59 -1.43 -10.74 3.28
N LEU A 60 -1.78 -10.88 2.01
CA LEU A 60 -2.54 -12.02 1.50
C LEU A 60 -1.78 -13.34 1.72
N LYS A 61 -0.47 -13.35 1.44
CA LYS A 61 0.43 -14.49 1.73
C LYS A 61 0.42 -14.86 3.20
N SER A 62 0.50 -13.86 4.08
CA SER A 62 0.42 -14.07 5.52
C SER A 62 -0.93 -14.67 5.94
N ILE A 63 -2.05 -14.15 5.43
CA ILE A 63 -3.39 -14.68 5.73
C ILE A 63 -3.54 -16.12 5.24
N ALA A 64 -3.11 -16.42 4.02
CA ALA A 64 -3.15 -17.76 3.44
C ALA A 64 -2.34 -18.76 4.28
N TYR A 65 -1.10 -18.42 4.63
CA TYR A 65 -0.23 -19.23 5.46
C TYR A 65 -0.86 -19.50 6.84
N ASN A 66 -1.37 -18.46 7.49
CA ASN A 66 -2.01 -18.58 8.80
C ASN A 66 -3.31 -19.39 8.77
N ASN A 67 -4.10 -19.29 7.69
CA ASN A 67 -5.26 -20.16 7.46
C ASN A 67 -4.86 -21.64 7.35
N ARG A 68 -3.73 -21.95 6.68
CA ARG A 68 -3.21 -23.33 6.60
C ARG A 68 -2.76 -23.83 7.96
N LEU A 69 -2.04 -23.01 8.74
CA LEU A 69 -1.64 -23.36 10.11
C LEU A 69 -2.87 -23.64 10.99
N ARG A 70 -3.90 -22.80 10.91
CA ARG A 70 -5.15 -22.98 11.64
C ARG A 70 -5.88 -24.26 11.27
N LYS A 71 -5.92 -24.61 9.98
CA LYS A 71 -6.45 -25.90 9.52
C LYS A 71 -5.60 -27.07 10.03
N GLY A 72 -4.28 -26.97 9.98
CA GLY A 72 -3.36 -27.98 10.52
C GLY A 72 -3.54 -28.23 12.03
N ALA A 73 -3.98 -27.21 12.77
CA ALA A 73 -4.35 -27.30 14.18
C ALA A 73 -5.77 -27.86 14.43
N GLY A 74 -6.47 -28.36 13.39
CA GLY A 74 -7.80 -28.96 13.51
C GLY A 74 -8.96 -27.98 13.59
N ARG A 75 -8.73 -26.66 13.42
CA ARG A 75 -9.76 -25.62 13.56
C ARG A 75 -10.45 -25.23 12.24
N GLY A 76 -10.00 -25.80 11.12
CA GLY A 76 -10.47 -25.47 9.77
C GLY A 76 -10.00 -24.10 9.27
N TYR A 77 -10.50 -23.69 8.10
CA TYR A 77 -10.23 -22.36 7.54
C TYR A 77 -11.21 -21.31 8.06
N VAL A 78 -10.77 -20.06 8.11
CA VAL A 78 -11.70 -18.92 8.22
C VAL A 78 -12.34 -18.71 6.86
N LEU A 79 -13.66 -18.76 6.79
CA LEU A 79 -14.40 -18.65 5.54
C LEU A 79 -14.65 -17.20 5.16
N ALA A 80 -14.64 -16.91 3.86
CA ALA A 80 -14.98 -15.62 3.30
C ALA A 80 -16.43 -15.20 3.59
N SER A 81 -17.32 -16.18 3.76
CA SER A 81 -18.72 -15.98 4.19
C SER A 81 -18.85 -15.44 5.63
N ALA A 82 -17.80 -15.56 6.46
CA ALA A 82 -17.77 -14.96 7.79
C ALA A 82 -17.52 -13.43 7.74
N GLY A 83 -17.30 -12.87 6.56
CA GLY A 83 -16.99 -11.46 6.35
C GLY A 83 -15.50 -11.19 6.17
N PRO A 84 -15.14 -9.90 5.99
CA PRO A 84 -13.74 -9.51 5.83
C PRO A 84 -12.94 -9.76 7.12
N ILE A 85 -11.65 -10.02 6.96
CA ILE A 85 -10.71 -10.17 8.07
C ILE A 85 -10.59 -8.83 8.80
N ASP A 86 -10.91 -8.86 10.09
CA ASP A 86 -10.78 -7.74 11.03
C ASP A 86 -10.15 -8.22 12.36
N ASN A 87 -10.11 -7.35 13.36
CA ASN A 87 -9.55 -7.69 14.68
C ASN A 87 -10.41 -8.67 15.50
N ASN A 88 -11.63 -8.99 15.06
CA ASN A 88 -12.54 -9.96 15.66
C ASN A 88 -12.54 -11.30 14.92
N SER A 89 -11.97 -11.36 13.72
CA SER A 89 -11.81 -12.58 12.93
C SER A 89 -11.08 -13.67 13.73
N ALA A 90 -11.42 -14.93 13.44
CA ALA A 90 -10.83 -16.08 14.12
C ALA A 90 -9.30 -16.15 13.96
N LEU A 91 -8.75 -15.70 12.83
CA LEU A 91 -7.29 -15.62 12.63
C LEU A 91 -6.61 -14.68 13.64
N VAL A 92 -7.21 -13.51 13.89
CA VAL A 92 -6.64 -12.52 14.82
C VAL A 92 -6.93 -12.90 16.27
N ARG A 93 -8.16 -13.30 16.60
CA ARG A 93 -8.57 -13.66 17.96
C ARG A 93 -7.83 -14.89 18.50
N GLU A 94 -7.51 -15.84 17.63
CA GLU A 94 -6.78 -17.06 18.00
C GLU A 94 -5.25 -16.89 17.93
N GLY A 95 -4.76 -15.69 17.59
CA GLY A 95 -3.34 -15.35 17.63
C GLY A 95 -2.51 -15.82 16.42
N TYR A 96 -3.15 -16.27 15.33
CA TYR A 96 -2.44 -16.59 14.10
C TYR A 96 -1.99 -15.32 13.36
N LEU A 97 -2.81 -14.26 13.40
CA LEU A 97 -2.54 -13.01 12.72
C LEU A 97 -2.44 -11.85 13.72
N ALA A 98 -1.47 -10.96 13.53
CA ALA A 98 -1.34 -9.78 14.37
C ALA A 98 -2.54 -8.84 14.21
N ARG A 99 -2.84 -8.09 15.27
CA ARG A 99 -3.81 -6.99 15.20
C ARG A 99 -3.25 -5.89 14.29
N LEU A 100 -4.08 -5.42 13.36
CA LEU A 100 -3.73 -4.38 12.39
C LEU A 100 -4.87 -3.37 12.29
N ASP A 101 -4.58 -2.19 11.74
CA ASP A 101 -5.62 -1.27 11.28
C ASP A 101 -6.14 -1.73 9.91
N TRP A 102 -7.06 -2.69 9.95
CA TRP A 102 -7.74 -3.24 8.76
C TRP A 102 -8.55 -2.19 8.00
N ASN A 103 -9.04 -1.16 8.69
CA ASN A 103 -9.82 -0.08 8.07
C ASN A 103 -8.95 0.91 7.32
N GLY A 104 -7.73 1.17 7.80
CA GLY A 104 -6.71 1.97 7.11
C GLY A 104 -6.09 1.31 5.88
N GLN A 105 -6.25 0.00 5.69
CA GLN A 105 -5.67 -0.70 4.52
C GLN A 105 -6.36 -0.32 3.20
N PRO A 106 -5.64 -0.27 2.07
CA PRO A 106 -6.23 -0.03 0.74
C PRO A 106 -7.08 -1.22 0.22
N TYR A 107 -6.84 -2.43 0.73
CA TYR A 107 -7.59 -3.63 0.36
C TYR A 107 -8.42 -4.12 1.55
N ARG A 108 -9.52 -4.79 1.23
CA ARG A 108 -10.22 -5.70 2.16
C ARG A 108 -9.73 -7.10 1.90
N TYR A 109 -9.68 -7.92 2.95
CA TYR A 109 -9.18 -9.27 2.89
C TYR A 109 -10.24 -10.25 3.36
N TRP A 110 -10.25 -11.45 2.81
CA TRP A 110 -11.11 -12.55 3.20
C TRP A 110 -10.30 -13.83 3.33
N GLY A 111 -10.85 -14.78 4.09
CA GLY A 111 -10.29 -16.11 4.20
C GLY A 111 -10.63 -17.00 3.00
N ALA A 112 -10.78 -18.29 3.25
CA ALA A 112 -11.06 -19.28 2.23
C ALA A 112 -12.49 -19.18 1.69
N GLU A 113 -12.72 -19.45 0.40
CA GLU A 113 -14.08 -19.44 -0.16
C GLU A 113 -14.98 -20.51 0.46
N SER A 114 -14.41 -21.69 0.71
CA SER A 114 -15.09 -22.82 1.33
C SER A 114 -14.11 -23.67 2.13
N THR A 115 -14.62 -24.61 2.91
CA THR A 115 -13.81 -25.53 3.72
C THR A 115 -12.93 -26.47 2.89
N ALA A 116 -13.31 -26.67 1.62
CA ALA A 116 -12.62 -27.51 0.65
C ALA A 116 -12.03 -26.73 -0.54
N SER A 117 -12.12 -25.40 -0.55
CA SER A 117 -11.62 -24.59 -1.67
C SER A 117 -10.09 -24.56 -1.69
N CYS A 118 -9.54 -24.54 -2.89
CA CYS A 118 -8.14 -24.18 -3.16
C CYS A 118 -7.84 -22.78 -2.64
N ILE A 119 -8.82 -21.89 -2.73
CA ILE A 119 -8.61 -20.48 -2.44
C ILE A 119 -8.68 -20.32 -0.94
N VAL A 120 -7.53 -20.03 -0.33
CA VAL A 120 -7.37 -19.94 1.13
C VAL A 120 -7.32 -18.50 1.62
N ALA A 121 -7.20 -17.53 0.71
CA ALA A 121 -7.29 -16.11 1.02
C ALA A 121 -7.65 -15.31 -0.24
N GLN A 122 -8.30 -14.17 -0.03
CA GLN A 122 -8.61 -13.21 -1.09
C GLN A 122 -8.43 -11.78 -0.62
N ALA A 123 -8.19 -10.87 -1.54
CA ALA A 123 -8.18 -9.43 -1.30
C ALA A 123 -8.84 -8.67 -2.44
N ALA A 124 -9.48 -7.55 -2.15
CA ALA A 124 -10.08 -6.66 -3.14
C ALA A 124 -9.86 -5.20 -2.76
N ARG A 125 -9.63 -4.36 -3.78
CA ARG A 125 -9.45 -2.91 -3.59
C ARG A 125 -10.72 -2.31 -2.98
N LYS A 126 -10.56 -1.45 -1.97
CA LYS A 126 -11.68 -0.71 -1.38
C LYS A 126 -12.22 0.32 -2.37
N LYS A 127 -13.55 0.34 -2.49
CA LYS A 127 -14.30 1.33 -3.27
C LYS A 127 -14.62 2.61 -2.49
N SER A 128 -14.54 2.55 -1.16
CA SER A 128 -14.82 3.65 -0.23
C SER A 128 -13.89 3.56 0.99
N GLY A 129 -13.51 4.70 1.57
CA GLY A 129 -12.66 4.74 2.76
C GLY A 129 -11.97 6.11 2.96
N PRO A 130 -11.07 6.20 3.95
CA PRO A 130 -10.25 7.40 4.16
C PRO A 130 -9.43 7.79 2.93
N SER A 131 -8.99 9.06 2.87
CA SER A 131 -8.12 9.55 1.79
C SER A 131 -6.89 8.64 1.59
N GLY A 132 -6.54 8.38 0.33
CA GLY A 132 -5.44 7.48 -0.04
C GLY A 132 -5.78 5.98 -0.04
N THR A 133 -6.93 5.58 0.53
CA THR A 133 -7.37 4.17 0.58
C THR A 133 -8.30 3.79 -0.57
N THR A 134 -8.65 4.70 -1.46
CA THR A 134 -9.55 4.44 -2.61
C THR A 134 -9.02 5.10 -3.87
N ASN A 135 -9.13 4.42 -5.01
CA ASN A 135 -8.89 5.01 -6.32
C ASN A 135 -9.86 4.36 -7.33
N PRO A 136 -10.81 5.13 -7.91
CA PRO A 136 -11.80 4.62 -8.86
C PRO A 136 -11.23 3.80 -10.01
N GLU A 137 -10.05 4.17 -10.50
CA GLU A 137 -9.36 3.48 -11.61
C GLU A 137 -8.96 2.04 -11.24
N TYR A 138 -8.75 1.76 -9.95
CA TYR A 138 -8.23 0.47 -9.45
C TYR A 138 -9.26 -0.30 -8.62
N ASN A 139 -10.51 0.18 -8.54
CA ASN A 139 -11.57 -0.40 -7.71
C ASN A 139 -12.00 -1.82 -8.12
N SER A 140 -11.62 -2.26 -9.31
CA SER A 140 -11.87 -3.60 -9.83
C SER A 140 -10.75 -4.58 -9.54
N GLN A 141 -9.62 -4.16 -8.96
CA GLN A 141 -8.51 -5.07 -8.68
C GLN A 141 -8.82 -5.98 -7.50
N ALA A 142 -8.66 -7.29 -7.72
CA ALA A 142 -8.65 -8.30 -6.68
C ALA A 142 -7.50 -9.29 -6.86
N LEU A 143 -7.14 -9.91 -5.75
CA LEU A 143 -6.08 -10.89 -5.62
C LEU A 143 -6.66 -12.12 -4.92
N CYS A 144 -6.24 -13.30 -5.32
CA CYS A 144 -6.54 -14.53 -4.62
C CYS A 144 -5.29 -15.39 -4.48
N MET A 145 -5.29 -16.25 -3.47
CA MET A 145 -4.20 -17.17 -3.19
C MET A 145 -4.70 -18.60 -3.05
N SER A 146 -4.05 -19.52 -3.78
CA SER A 146 -4.31 -20.95 -3.68
C SER A 146 -3.68 -21.56 -2.43
N ALA A 147 -4.05 -22.79 -2.11
CA ALA A 147 -3.48 -23.63 -1.05
C ALA A 147 -2.04 -24.05 -1.35
N ASP A 148 -1.57 -23.85 -2.58
CA ASP A 148 -0.20 -24.14 -3.02
C ASP A 148 0.71 -22.90 -2.94
N GLY A 149 0.11 -21.71 -2.78
CA GLY A 149 0.83 -20.44 -2.63
C GLY A 149 0.90 -19.63 -3.92
N GLU A 150 0.26 -20.11 -4.98
CA GLU A 150 0.08 -19.35 -6.21
C GLU A 150 -0.83 -18.16 -5.94
N THR A 151 -0.48 -17.02 -6.54
CA THR A 151 -1.28 -15.79 -6.47
C THR A 151 -1.78 -15.48 -7.87
N ALA A 152 -3.06 -15.13 -7.98
CA ALA A 152 -3.63 -14.62 -9.23
C ALA A 152 -4.33 -13.29 -8.98
N GLU A 153 -4.21 -12.40 -9.95
CA GLU A 153 -5.00 -11.18 -10.03
C GLU A 153 -6.24 -11.44 -10.88
N PHE A 154 -7.36 -10.87 -10.47
CA PHE A 154 -8.62 -10.97 -11.20
C PHE A 154 -9.47 -9.72 -10.99
N VAL A 155 -10.52 -9.60 -11.79
CA VAL A 155 -11.44 -8.47 -11.76
C VAL A 155 -12.55 -8.74 -10.75
N ASN A 156 -12.62 -7.93 -9.69
CA ASN A 156 -13.75 -7.96 -8.77
C ASN A 156 -14.96 -7.24 -9.37
N THR A 157 -15.96 -8.03 -9.74
CA THR A 157 -17.23 -7.54 -10.26
C THR A 157 -18.23 -7.18 -9.15
N GLN A 158 -17.95 -7.48 -7.88
CA GLN A 158 -18.91 -7.28 -6.80
C GLN A 158 -18.95 -5.84 -6.25
N PRO A 159 -20.12 -5.19 -6.23
CA PRO A 159 -20.26 -3.78 -5.81
C PRO A 159 -20.38 -3.58 -4.30
N ASP A 160 -20.80 -4.59 -3.55
CA ASP A 160 -21.22 -4.50 -2.14
C ASP A 160 -20.07 -4.70 -1.13
N GLY A 161 -18.87 -5.00 -1.62
CA GLY A 161 -17.73 -5.30 -0.76
C GLY A 161 -17.87 -6.64 -0.04
N SER A 162 -18.63 -7.59 -0.61
CA SER A 162 -18.53 -9.00 -0.30
C SER A 162 -17.25 -9.62 -0.90
N ALA A 163 -17.02 -10.90 -0.58
CA ALA A 163 -15.79 -11.59 -0.97
C ALA A 163 -15.71 -11.78 -2.49
N PRO A 164 -14.62 -11.33 -3.13
CA PRO A 164 -14.55 -11.29 -4.58
C PRO A 164 -14.65 -12.70 -5.19
N GLN A 165 -15.58 -12.89 -6.11
CA GLN A 165 -15.77 -14.15 -6.84
C GLN A 165 -15.04 -14.13 -8.18
N GLY A 166 -14.62 -15.30 -8.66
CA GLY A 166 -14.01 -15.46 -9.99
C GLY A 166 -12.50 -15.63 -9.99
N CYS A 167 -11.90 -16.03 -8.87
CA CYS A 167 -10.52 -16.48 -8.86
C CYS A 167 -10.37 -17.74 -9.73
N SER A 168 -9.48 -17.71 -10.73
CA SER A 168 -9.27 -18.81 -11.68
C SER A 168 -8.22 -19.83 -11.23
N LEU A 169 -7.67 -19.72 -10.01
CA LEU A 169 -6.67 -20.66 -9.52
C LEU A 169 -7.30 -22.03 -9.30
N THR A 170 -6.84 -23.01 -10.06
CA THR A 170 -7.16 -24.43 -9.84
C THR A 170 -6.20 -25.00 -8.81
N CYS A 171 -6.71 -25.83 -7.90
CA CYS A 171 -5.86 -26.66 -7.05
C CYS A 171 -4.99 -27.52 -7.97
N GLY A 172 -3.67 -27.51 -7.82
CA GLY A 172 -2.83 -28.49 -8.50
C GLY A 172 -3.36 -29.88 -8.16
N GLY A 173 -3.78 -30.65 -9.16
CA GLY A 173 -4.24 -32.02 -8.95
C GLY A 173 -3.09 -32.84 -8.38
N SER A 174 -3.16 -33.16 -7.08
CA SER A 174 -2.34 -34.21 -6.46
C SER A 174 -2.87 -35.57 -6.87
#